data_AF-A0A7S2HZS8-F1
#
_entry.id   AF-A0A7S2HZS8-F1
#
_cell.length_a   1.000
_cell.length_b   1.000
_cell.length_c   1.000
_cell.angle_alpha   90.00
_cell.angle_beta   90.00
_cell.angle_gamma   90.00
#
_symmetry.space_group_name_H-M   'P 1'
#
loop_
_entity.id
_entity.type
_entity.pdbx_description
1 polymer ?
#
loop_
_entity_poly.entity_id
_entity_poly.type
_entity_poly.pdbx_seq_one_letter_code
_entity_poly.pdbx_strand_id
1 'polypeptide(L)'
;EEPPFIISPTGSPSMHADRWRAYITLSMSAKSNEFMSQAVRAFDELAIADRLNSKVGKAAELILDEALASSGANSITVAARAEQHKRVKDALMRFQSNQFAFQNGASGPSPSERLMASAIFILTARLNHCCSPSAFVDTNKAAWSPGALVREDGNIICKAYRQLEVGDRVTINYGPKALVDWPLAERRAYLLERHGFVCGCEKCATEEVAEAAKAEVAAKAKAAAEKTAAEKAAAEKAAAEKAAAPPKPAPAPPAPASALLKPAPAPSTPASATKPSPPPPKPAPAPPKPAPAPPAPAALPKPVPPPAPKLAPPLKPQPTPLARAEPP
;
A
#
# COMPACT_ATOMS: atom_id res chain seq x y z
N GLU A 1 -11.23 -14.37 13.48
CA GLU A 1 -12.33 -13.62 12.86
C GLU A 1 -12.74 -12.51 13.81
N GLU A 2 -13.24 -11.41 13.29
CA GLU A 2 -13.64 -10.26 14.11
C GLU A 2 -14.90 -9.61 13.51
N PRO A 3 -15.98 -9.39 14.29
CA PRO A 3 -17.16 -8.69 13.82
C PRO A 3 -16.89 -7.19 13.62
N PRO A 4 -17.64 -6.50 12.75
CA PRO A 4 -17.51 -5.06 12.59
C PRO A 4 -17.88 -4.34 13.88
N PHE A 5 -17.01 -3.43 14.30
CA PHE A 5 -17.19 -2.61 15.50
C PHE A 5 -18.14 -1.44 15.26
N ILE A 6 -17.92 -0.70 14.18
CA ILE A 6 -18.80 0.36 13.69
C ILE A 6 -18.89 0.20 12.17
N ILE A 7 -20.10 0.26 11.61
CA ILE A 7 -20.34 0.32 10.17
C ILE A 7 -20.82 1.73 9.83
N SER A 8 -20.26 2.33 8.77
CA SER A 8 -20.68 3.64 8.28
C SER A 8 -20.80 3.65 6.75
N PRO A 9 -21.77 4.37 6.18
CA PRO A 9 -21.80 4.63 4.74
C PRO A 9 -20.52 5.34 4.27
N THR A 10 -20.13 5.11 3.03
CA THR A 10 -19.01 5.76 2.35
C THR A 10 -19.41 6.24 0.97
N GLY A 11 -18.73 7.27 0.48
CA GLY A 11 -19.02 7.84 -0.84
C GLY A 11 -20.18 8.84 -0.84
N SER A 12 -20.92 9.01 0.26
CA SER A 12 -21.90 10.09 0.41
C SER A 12 -21.23 11.41 0.82
N PRO A 13 -21.78 12.57 0.44
CA PRO A 13 -21.34 13.87 0.97
C PRO A 13 -21.46 13.97 2.50
N SER A 14 -22.37 13.21 3.11
CA SER A 14 -22.64 13.18 4.55
C SER A 14 -21.74 12.24 5.35
N MET A 15 -20.84 11.49 4.70
CA MET A 15 -20.15 10.36 5.34
C MET A 15 -19.39 10.75 6.63
N HIS A 16 -18.84 11.96 6.71
CA HIS A 16 -18.20 12.44 7.94
C HIS A 16 -19.20 12.69 9.06
N ALA A 17 -20.36 13.26 8.76
CA ALA A 17 -21.43 13.44 9.74
C ALA A 17 -21.95 12.09 10.23
N ASP A 18 -22.12 11.12 9.33
CA ASP A 18 -22.59 9.77 9.68
C ASP A 18 -21.60 9.05 10.63
N ARG A 19 -20.29 9.16 10.37
CA ARG A 19 -19.23 8.65 11.27
C ARG A 19 -19.24 9.33 12.64
N TRP A 20 -19.41 10.65 12.66
CA TRP A 20 -19.50 11.39 13.92
C TRP A 20 -20.73 10.96 14.75
N ARG A 21 -21.90 10.80 14.11
CA ARG A 21 -23.11 10.28 14.77
C ARG A 21 -22.90 8.88 15.32
N ALA A 22 -22.21 8.00 14.59
CA ALA A 22 -21.87 6.66 15.09
C ALA A 22 -21.00 6.73 16.35
N TYR A 23 -19.96 7.57 16.36
CA TYR A 23 -19.10 7.77 17.54
C TYR A 23 -19.86 8.38 18.74
N ILE A 24 -20.74 9.34 18.50
CA ILE A 24 -21.59 9.93 19.55
C ILE A 24 -22.55 8.89 20.13
N THR A 25 -23.17 8.07 19.28
CA THR A 25 -24.08 6.99 19.73
C THR A 25 -23.34 5.99 20.61
N LEU A 26 -22.13 5.60 20.20
CA LEU A 26 -21.24 4.76 21.01
C LEU A 26 -20.89 5.42 22.35
N SER A 27 -20.48 6.70 22.32
CA SER A 27 -20.12 7.49 23.52
C SER A 27 -21.28 7.69 24.49
N MET A 28 -22.51 7.87 23.99
CA MET A 28 -23.70 8.03 24.83
C MET A 28 -24.06 6.71 25.50
N SER A 29 -23.98 5.60 24.77
CA SER A 29 -24.24 4.25 25.28
C SER A 29 -23.22 3.84 26.35
N ALA A 30 -21.99 4.34 26.28
CA ALA A 30 -20.94 4.09 27.27
C ALA A 30 -21.29 4.59 28.68
N LYS A 31 -22.10 5.65 28.81
CA LYS A 31 -22.45 6.25 30.12
C LYS A 31 -23.22 5.31 31.04
N SER A 32 -23.93 4.34 30.48
CA SER A 32 -24.77 3.40 31.23
C SER A 32 -24.32 1.95 31.09
N ASN A 33 -23.23 1.67 30.36
CA ASN A 33 -22.81 0.32 30.04
C ASN A 33 -21.28 0.21 29.99
N GLU A 34 -20.70 -0.57 30.91
CA GLU A 34 -19.24 -0.76 31.01
C GLU A 34 -18.64 -1.41 29.76
N PHE A 35 -19.35 -2.32 29.11
CA PHE A 35 -18.92 -2.90 27.84
C PHE A 35 -18.81 -1.83 26.75
N MET A 36 -19.78 -0.91 26.68
CA MET A 36 -19.73 0.22 25.75
C MET A 36 -18.65 1.24 26.12
N SER A 37 -18.35 1.41 27.41
CA SER A 37 -17.19 2.20 27.85
C SER A 37 -15.86 1.60 27.40
N GLN A 38 -15.69 0.27 27.50
CA GLN A 38 -14.53 -0.43 26.95
C GLN A 38 -14.44 -0.27 25.44
N ALA A 39 -15.58 -0.31 24.75
CA ALA A 39 -15.67 -0.09 23.30
C ALA A 39 -15.18 1.32 22.91
N VAL A 40 -15.63 2.38 23.61
CA VAL A 40 -15.13 3.76 23.39
C VAL A 40 -13.63 3.84 23.62
N ARG A 41 -13.12 3.27 24.71
CA ARG A 41 -11.67 3.25 25.01
C ARG A 41 -10.89 2.56 23.88
N ALA A 42 -11.36 1.40 23.44
CA ALA A 42 -10.73 0.65 22.36
C ALA A 42 -10.71 1.44 21.03
N PHE A 43 -11.76 2.21 20.74
CA PHE A 43 -11.79 3.13 19.59
C PHE A 43 -10.82 4.29 19.78
N ASP A 44 -10.82 4.95 20.94
CA ASP A 44 -9.95 6.10 21.22
C ASP A 44 -8.46 5.73 21.26
N GLU A 45 -8.12 4.46 21.54
CA GLU A 45 -6.77 3.90 21.43
C GLU A 45 -6.29 3.69 19.98
N LEU A 46 -7.18 3.75 18.97
CA LEU A 46 -6.77 3.63 17.57
C LEU A 46 -5.86 4.78 17.16
N ALA A 47 -4.84 4.43 16.36
CA ALA A 47 -3.86 5.38 15.87
C ALA A 47 -4.49 6.39 14.90
N ILE A 48 -3.95 7.62 14.91
CA ILE A 48 -4.26 8.68 13.97
C ILE A 48 -3.00 8.93 13.13
N ALA A 49 -3.13 8.98 11.80
CA ALA A 49 -2.03 9.36 10.94
C ALA A 49 -1.55 10.80 11.24
N ASP A 50 -0.24 11.01 11.30
CA ASP A 50 0.38 12.31 11.59
C ASP A 50 0.00 13.37 10.54
N ARG A 51 -0.20 12.94 9.29
CA ARG A 51 -0.63 13.82 8.21
C ARG A 51 -2.14 13.98 8.19
N LEU A 52 -2.56 15.21 8.44
CA LEU A 52 -3.94 15.63 8.36
C LEU A 52 -4.42 15.71 6.91
N ASN A 53 -5.48 14.96 6.61
CA ASN A 53 -6.27 15.22 5.41
C ASN A 53 -7.05 16.52 5.62
N SER A 54 -6.75 17.55 4.82
CA SER A 54 -7.39 18.86 4.92
C SER A 54 -8.92 18.80 4.81
N LYS A 55 -9.47 17.79 4.13
CA LYS A 55 -10.92 17.56 4.04
C LYS A 55 -11.54 17.17 5.39
N VAL A 56 -10.83 16.39 6.20
CA VAL A 56 -11.30 15.97 7.53
C VAL A 56 -11.39 17.16 8.48
N GLY A 57 -10.41 18.07 8.43
CA GLY A 57 -10.45 19.31 9.20
C GLY A 57 -11.67 20.17 8.87
N LYS A 58 -11.91 20.42 7.57
CA LYS A 58 -13.08 21.19 7.11
C LYS A 58 -14.40 20.51 7.50
N ALA A 59 -14.47 19.19 7.39
CA ALA A 59 -15.66 18.43 7.78
C ALA A 59 -15.93 18.52 9.30
N ALA A 60 -14.88 18.47 10.13
CA ALA A 60 -15.02 18.61 11.58
C ALA A 60 -15.56 19.99 11.99
N GLU A 61 -15.09 21.06 11.31
CA GLU A 61 -15.57 22.43 11.51
C GLU A 61 -17.05 22.55 11.14
N LEU A 62 -17.44 22.08 9.94
CA LEU A 62 -18.84 22.09 9.50
C LEU A 62 -19.79 21.33 10.45
N ILE A 63 -19.38 20.13 10.89
CA ILE A 63 -20.17 19.32 11.83
C ILE A 63 -20.38 20.06 13.16
N LEU A 64 -19.34 20.74 13.65
CA LEU A 64 -19.43 21.50 14.90
C LEU A 64 -20.35 22.71 14.74
N ASP A 65 -20.24 23.43 13.63
CA ASP A 65 -21.05 24.61 13.35
C ASP A 65 -22.54 24.26 13.21
N GLU A 66 -22.86 23.17 12.51
CA GLU A 66 -24.22 22.63 12.40
C GLU A 66 -24.78 22.22 13.78
N ALA A 67 -23.97 21.59 14.63
CA ALA A 67 -24.38 21.19 15.98
C ALA A 67 -24.64 22.39 16.91
N LEU A 68 -23.82 23.44 16.81
CA LEU A 68 -24.02 24.68 17.57
C LEU A 68 -25.27 25.42 17.11
N ALA A 69 -25.47 25.53 15.80
CA ALA A 69 -26.67 26.13 15.23
C ALA A 69 -27.94 25.38 15.65
N SER A 70 -27.91 24.05 15.62
CA SER A 70 -29.07 23.20 15.96
C SER A 70 -29.42 23.21 17.46
N SER A 71 -28.45 23.44 18.33
CA SER A 71 -28.66 23.47 19.79
C SER A 71 -29.06 24.85 20.33
N GLY A 72 -29.04 25.89 19.48
CA GLY A 72 -29.19 27.28 19.93
C GLY A 72 -28.02 27.76 20.81
N ALA A 73 -26.96 26.96 20.96
CA ALA A 73 -25.79 27.26 21.77
C ALA A 73 -24.78 28.13 20.99
N ASN A 74 -25.24 29.28 20.47
CA ASN A 74 -24.41 30.20 19.70
C ASN A 74 -23.26 30.82 20.52
N SER A 75 -23.24 30.62 21.84
CA SER A 75 -22.24 31.15 22.75
C SER A 75 -21.58 30.01 23.53
N ILE A 76 -20.58 29.38 22.92
CA ILE A 76 -19.57 28.60 23.64
C ILE A 76 -18.26 29.40 23.65
N THR A 77 -17.45 29.21 24.69
CA THR A 77 -16.14 29.87 24.75
C THR A 77 -15.24 29.38 23.61
N VAL A 78 -14.29 30.22 23.20
CA VAL A 78 -13.29 29.86 22.17
C VAL A 78 -12.54 28.58 22.53
N ALA A 79 -12.18 28.42 23.82
CA ALA A 79 -11.51 27.23 24.33
C ALA A 79 -12.39 25.97 24.22
N ALA A 80 -13.67 26.06 24.63
CA ALA A 80 -14.60 24.94 24.50
C ALA A 80 -14.84 24.56 23.02
N ARG A 81 -14.92 25.55 22.12
CA ARG A 81 -15.05 25.31 20.68
C ARG A 81 -13.83 24.58 20.13
N ALA A 82 -12.63 25.00 20.51
CA ALA A 82 -11.39 24.36 20.09
C ALA A 82 -11.30 22.90 20.57
N GLU A 83 -11.71 22.61 21.80
CA GLU A 83 -11.75 21.26 22.35
C GLU A 83 -12.76 20.37 21.62
N GLN A 84 -13.99 20.85 21.39
CA GLN A 84 -14.99 20.10 20.63
C GLN A 84 -14.55 19.85 19.19
N HIS A 85 -13.98 20.86 18.53
CA HIS A 85 -13.44 20.71 17.18
C HIS A 85 -12.33 19.66 17.13
N LYS A 86 -11.39 19.68 18.10
CA LYS A 86 -10.36 18.66 18.24
C LYS A 86 -10.97 17.27 18.42
N ARG A 87 -11.99 17.13 19.27
CA ARG A 87 -12.68 15.85 19.50
C ARG A 87 -13.33 15.29 18.24
N VAL A 88 -14.09 16.11 17.50
CA VAL A 88 -14.72 15.72 16.23
C VAL A 88 -13.64 15.30 15.23
N LYS A 89 -12.62 16.13 15.07
CA LYS A 89 -11.49 15.89 14.16
C LYS A 89 -10.75 14.60 14.48
N ASP A 90 -10.41 14.35 15.74
CA ASP A 90 -9.69 13.15 16.17
C ASP A 90 -10.53 11.88 15.91
N ALA A 91 -11.84 11.92 16.18
CA ALA A 91 -12.74 10.80 15.87
C ALA A 91 -12.79 10.51 14.36
N LEU A 92 -12.94 11.55 13.53
CA LEU A 92 -12.97 11.38 12.07
C LEU A 92 -11.63 10.88 11.51
N MET A 93 -10.51 11.32 12.07
CA MET A 93 -9.18 10.84 11.69
C MET A 93 -8.96 9.37 12.05
N ARG A 94 -9.51 8.90 13.18
CA ARG A 94 -9.51 7.47 13.53
C ARG A 94 -10.30 6.64 12.53
N PHE A 95 -11.50 7.11 12.13
CA PHE A 95 -12.23 6.45 11.04
C PHE A 95 -11.40 6.42 9.75
N GLN A 96 -10.81 7.55 9.37
CA GLN A 96 -10.04 7.65 8.13
C GLN A 96 -8.84 6.70 8.10
N SER A 97 -8.16 6.51 9.24
CA SER A 97 -6.91 5.76 9.34
C SER A 97 -7.11 4.26 9.57
N ASN A 98 -8.27 3.84 10.10
CA ASN A 98 -8.47 2.48 10.62
C ASN A 98 -9.65 1.73 9.99
N GLN A 99 -10.31 2.31 8.98
CA GLN A 99 -11.45 1.67 8.34
C GLN A 99 -11.07 0.69 7.24
N PHE A 100 -11.89 -0.33 7.09
CA PHE A 100 -11.82 -1.33 6.03
C PHE A 100 -13.04 -1.21 5.14
N ALA A 101 -12.87 -1.51 3.84
CA ALA A 101 -14.00 -1.60 2.93
C ALA A 101 -14.95 -2.71 3.41
N PHE A 102 -16.24 -2.40 3.46
CA PHE A 102 -17.28 -3.32 3.90
C PHE A 102 -18.29 -3.53 2.79
N GLN A 103 -18.43 -4.78 2.34
CA GLN A 103 -19.43 -5.13 1.34
C GLN A 103 -20.72 -5.49 2.07
N ASN A 104 -21.71 -4.62 1.98
CA ASN A 104 -23.02 -4.80 2.64
C ASN A 104 -24.04 -5.61 1.81
N GLY A 105 -23.57 -6.36 0.80
CA GLY A 105 -24.43 -7.14 -0.09
C GLY A 105 -25.31 -6.34 -1.05
N ALA A 106 -25.23 -4.99 -1.08
CA ALA A 106 -25.99 -4.18 -2.02
C ALA A 106 -25.45 -4.36 -3.45
N SER A 107 -26.14 -5.19 -4.24
CA SER A 107 -25.84 -5.42 -5.66
C SER A 107 -26.59 -4.44 -6.55
N GLY A 108 -25.95 -3.31 -6.85
CA GLY A 108 -26.40 -2.36 -7.89
C GLY A 108 -25.59 -2.49 -9.19
N PRO A 109 -26.20 -2.31 -10.38
CA PRO A 109 -25.47 -2.36 -11.65
C PRO A 109 -24.40 -1.26 -11.76
N SER A 110 -24.64 -0.08 -11.17
CA SER A 110 -23.63 0.99 -11.12
C SER A 110 -22.85 1.00 -9.78
N PRO A 111 -21.57 1.43 -9.79
CA PRO A 111 -20.81 1.67 -8.55
C PRO A 111 -21.48 2.66 -7.60
N SER A 112 -22.27 3.60 -8.12
CA SER A 112 -23.07 4.55 -7.34
C SER A 112 -24.29 3.92 -6.66
N GLU A 113 -24.83 2.82 -7.20
CA GLU A 113 -25.94 2.07 -6.60
C GLU A 113 -25.45 0.99 -5.63
N ARG A 114 -24.18 0.59 -5.72
CA ARG A 114 -23.55 -0.22 -4.68
C ARG A 114 -23.32 0.68 -3.49
N LEU A 115 -24.19 0.57 -2.48
CA LEU A 115 -24.07 1.33 -1.25
C LEU A 115 -22.72 0.95 -0.60
N MET A 116 -21.69 1.77 -0.83
CA MET A 116 -20.37 1.48 -0.30
C MET A 116 -20.41 1.73 1.19
N ALA A 117 -20.00 0.75 1.99
CA ALA A 117 -19.83 0.92 3.41
C ALA A 117 -18.35 0.73 3.78
N SER A 118 -17.99 1.27 4.93
CA SER A 118 -16.77 0.90 5.62
C SER A 118 -17.10 0.44 7.03
N ALA A 119 -16.21 -0.38 7.57
CA ALA A 119 -16.29 -0.83 8.94
C ALA A 119 -14.97 -0.63 9.67
N ILE A 120 -15.06 -0.40 10.98
CA ILE A 120 -13.92 -0.46 11.89
C ILE A 120 -13.87 -1.85 12.48
N PHE A 121 -12.67 -2.42 12.54
CA PHE A 121 -12.38 -3.71 13.17
C PHE A 121 -11.20 -3.46 14.10
N ILE A 122 -11.43 -3.38 15.41
CA ILE A 122 -10.45 -2.90 16.41
C ILE A 122 -9.15 -3.72 16.39
N LEU A 123 -9.24 -5.04 16.38
CA LEU A 123 -8.07 -5.92 16.37
C LEU A 123 -7.36 -5.85 15.02
N THR A 124 -8.12 -5.86 13.93
CA THR A 124 -7.56 -5.81 12.58
C THR A 124 -6.91 -4.46 12.26
N ALA A 125 -7.44 -3.36 12.78
CA ALA A 125 -6.87 -2.02 12.66
C ALA A 125 -5.49 -1.88 13.33
N ARG A 126 -5.15 -2.77 14.27
CA ARG A 126 -3.82 -2.80 14.91
C ARG A 126 -2.75 -3.51 14.07
N LEU A 127 -3.13 -4.19 12.98
CA LEU A 127 -2.19 -4.90 12.11
C LEU A 127 -1.44 -3.90 11.22
N ASN A 128 -0.14 -3.80 11.41
CA ASN A 128 0.69 -2.86 10.63
C ASN A 128 0.87 -3.29 9.16
N HIS A 129 1.22 -2.30 8.34
CA HIS A 129 1.57 -2.53 6.95
C HIS A 129 2.92 -3.23 6.77
N CYS A 130 3.01 -4.14 5.80
CA CYS A 130 4.27 -4.64 5.24
C CYS A 130 4.13 -4.86 3.72
N CYS A 131 5.17 -4.53 2.93
CA CYS A 131 5.21 -4.81 1.49
C CYS A 131 5.47 -6.30 1.17
N SER A 132 5.82 -7.10 2.19
CA SER A 132 5.84 -8.56 2.17
C SER A 132 4.98 -9.07 3.35
N PRO A 133 3.65 -8.98 3.22
CA PRO A 133 2.75 -9.20 4.35
C PRO A 133 2.75 -10.67 4.78
N SER A 134 2.56 -10.91 6.07
CA SER A 134 2.47 -12.26 6.64
C SER A 134 1.04 -12.82 6.64
N ALA A 135 0.05 -11.95 6.47
CA ALA A 135 -1.36 -12.30 6.37
C ALA A 135 -2.11 -11.43 5.36
N PHE A 136 -3.31 -11.85 5.00
CA PHE A 136 -4.31 -11.02 4.34
C PHE A 136 -5.60 -10.98 5.12
N VAL A 137 -6.36 -9.91 4.89
CA VAL A 137 -7.69 -9.73 5.46
C VAL A 137 -8.71 -9.77 4.35
N ASP A 138 -9.81 -10.46 4.61
CA ASP A 138 -10.98 -10.49 3.74
C ASP A 138 -12.24 -10.48 4.60
N THR A 139 -13.34 -9.98 4.06
CA THR A 139 -14.63 -10.08 4.73
C THR A 139 -15.20 -11.47 4.48
N ASN A 140 -15.65 -12.15 5.54
CA ASN A 140 -16.45 -13.35 5.40
C ASN A 140 -17.67 -13.02 4.56
N LYS A 141 -17.87 -13.79 3.49
CA LYS A 141 -19.06 -13.72 2.65
C LYS A 141 -19.71 -15.07 2.78
N ALA A 142 -20.72 -15.16 3.62
CA ALA A 142 -21.57 -16.33 3.54
C ALA A 142 -22.28 -16.31 2.17
N ALA A 143 -22.57 -17.48 1.60
CA ALA A 143 -23.28 -17.58 0.32
C ALA A 143 -24.73 -17.12 0.49
N TRP A 144 -25.11 -15.97 -0.10
CA TRP A 144 -26.38 -15.30 0.21
C TRP A 144 -27.23 -14.96 -1.00
N SER A 145 -28.54 -14.93 -0.74
CA SER A 145 -29.52 -14.04 -1.36
C SER A 145 -29.49 -12.65 -0.67
N PRO A 146 -29.59 -11.52 -1.40
CA PRO A 146 -29.62 -10.18 -0.82
C PRO A 146 -30.64 -10.03 0.32
N GLY A 147 -30.23 -9.45 1.47
CA GLY A 147 -31.12 -9.12 2.59
C GLY A 147 -31.35 -10.22 3.63
N ALA A 148 -30.70 -11.38 3.55
CA ALA A 148 -30.74 -12.36 4.64
C ALA A 148 -30.07 -11.80 5.92
N LEU A 149 -30.23 -12.47 7.06
CA LEU A 149 -29.44 -12.18 8.26
C LEU A 149 -28.73 -13.48 8.63
N VAL A 150 -27.50 -13.68 8.15
CA VAL A 150 -26.69 -14.84 8.52
C VAL A 150 -25.72 -14.44 9.61
N ARG A 151 -25.68 -15.28 10.63
CA ARG A 151 -24.73 -15.20 11.73
C ARG A 151 -23.31 -15.18 11.16
N GLU A 152 -22.44 -14.33 11.71
CA GLU A 152 -21.02 -14.20 11.32
C GLU A 152 -20.75 -13.59 9.92
N ASP A 153 -21.78 -13.12 9.21
CA ASP A 153 -21.56 -12.32 8.00
C ASP A 153 -21.03 -10.92 8.33
N GLY A 154 -20.23 -10.38 7.42
CA GLY A 154 -19.52 -9.13 7.63
C GLY A 154 -18.34 -9.22 8.61
N ASN A 155 -18.07 -10.38 9.22
CA ASN A 155 -16.86 -10.59 10.00
C ASN A 155 -15.62 -10.41 9.09
N ILE A 156 -14.57 -9.76 9.59
CA ILE A 156 -13.27 -9.78 8.93
C ILE A 156 -12.50 -11.04 9.34
N ILE A 157 -11.90 -11.70 8.37
CA ILE A 157 -11.07 -12.89 8.54
C ILE A 157 -9.64 -12.52 8.16
N CYS A 158 -8.72 -12.70 9.09
CA CYS A 158 -7.28 -12.60 8.85
C CYS A 158 -6.71 -14.00 8.62
N LYS A 159 -6.12 -14.26 7.46
CA LYS A 159 -5.53 -15.55 7.07
C LYS A 159 -4.04 -15.38 6.78
N ALA A 160 -3.22 -16.24 7.35
CA ALA A 160 -1.78 -16.20 7.12
C ALA A 160 -1.43 -16.69 5.71
N TYR A 161 -0.45 -16.05 5.06
CA TYR A 161 0.11 -16.52 3.79
C TYR A 161 1.12 -17.66 3.96
N ARG A 162 1.66 -17.78 5.17
CA ARG A 162 2.70 -18.74 5.55
C ARG A 162 2.45 -19.22 6.98
N GLN A 163 3.17 -20.25 7.40
CA GLN A 163 3.23 -20.61 8.81
C GLN A 163 3.84 -19.45 9.62
N LEU A 164 3.25 -19.18 10.79
CA LEU A 164 3.69 -18.15 11.73
C LEU A 164 4.17 -18.84 13.01
N GLU A 165 5.28 -18.36 13.56
CA GLU A 165 5.80 -18.81 14.84
C GLU A 165 5.39 -17.87 15.98
N VAL A 166 5.52 -18.33 17.23
CA VAL A 166 5.28 -17.46 18.39
C VAL A 166 6.29 -16.32 18.39
N GLY A 167 5.79 -15.09 18.41
CA GLY A 167 6.61 -13.87 18.31
C GLY A 167 6.68 -13.28 16.91
N ASP A 168 6.22 -13.98 15.87
CA ASP A 168 6.11 -13.41 14.53
C ASP A 168 5.16 -12.21 14.51
N ARG A 169 5.55 -11.17 13.78
CA ARG A 169 4.68 -10.01 13.55
C ARG A 169 3.64 -10.33 12.49
N VAL A 170 2.37 -10.18 12.83
CA VAL A 170 1.26 -10.24 11.87
C VAL A 170 1.14 -8.89 11.16
N THR A 171 1.21 -8.91 9.84
CA THR A 171 1.21 -7.70 9.00
C THR A 171 0.37 -7.92 7.75
N ILE A 172 -0.20 -6.84 7.23
CA ILE A 172 -1.08 -6.85 6.06
C ILE A 172 -0.64 -5.82 5.01
N ASN A 173 -1.16 -5.91 3.79
CA ASN A 173 -1.02 -4.86 2.78
C ASN A 173 -2.15 -3.83 2.95
N TYR A 174 -1.82 -2.54 3.01
CA TYR A 174 -2.79 -1.44 3.18
C TYR A 174 -3.29 -0.86 1.85
N GLY A 175 -2.72 -1.29 0.74
CA GLY A 175 -3.09 -0.84 -0.60
C GLY A 175 -3.72 -1.93 -1.45
N PRO A 176 -3.89 -1.65 -2.76
CA PRO A 176 -4.35 -2.66 -3.71
C PRO A 176 -3.41 -3.88 -3.71
N LYS A 177 -3.92 -5.03 -4.16
CA LYS A 177 -3.12 -6.26 -4.26
C LYS A 177 -1.84 -6.06 -5.07
N ALA A 178 -1.90 -5.29 -6.16
CA ALA A 178 -0.76 -4.96 -7.01
C ALA A 178 0.27 -4.03 -6.35
N LEU A 179 -0.05 -3.38 -5.21
CA LEU A 179 0.87 -2.46 -4.54
C LEU A 179 2.21 -3.14 -4.24
N VAL A 180 2.22 -4.44 -3.88
CA VAL A 180 3.46 -5.15 -3.55
C VAL A 180 4.42 -5.28 -4.73
N ASP A 181 3.91 -5.17 -5.97
CA ASP A 181 4.69 -5.31 -7.21
C ASP A 181 5.12 -3.96 -7.79
N TRP A 182 4.63 -2.83 -7.26
CA TRP A 182 5.00 -1.50 -7.73
C TRP A 182 6.47 -1.19 -7.38
N PRO A 183 7.14 -0.28 -8.14
CA PRO A 183 8.45 0.25 -7.77
C PRO A 183 8.48 0.85 -6.35
N LEU A 184 9.62 0.75 -5.66
CA LEU A 184 9.80 1.23 -4.28
C LEU A 184 9.29 2.67 -4.08
N ALA A 185 9.68 3.58 -4.98
CA ALA A 185 9.30 4.98 -4.92
C ALA A 185 7.78 5.17 -5.00
N GLU A 186 7.11 4.47 -5.92
CA GLU A 186 5.66 4.53 -6.09
C GLU A 186 4.92 3.95 -4.88
N ARG A 187 5.40 2.83 -4.32
CA ARG A 187 4.82 2.25 -3.09
C ARG A 187 4.89 3.21 -1.92
N ARG A 188 6.07 3.79 -1.67
CA ARG A 188 6.27 4.73 -0.56
C ARG A 188 5.47 6.01 -0.76
N ALA A 189 5.37 6.53 -1.99
CA ALA A 189 4.54 7.68 -2.30
C ALA A 189 3.06 7.41 -2.01
N TYR A 190 2.53 6.26 -2.45
CA TYR A 190 1.15 5.85 -2.17
C TYR A 190 0.86 5.76 -0.68
N LEU A 191 1.73 5.10 0.09
CA LEU A 191 1.56 4.95 1.53
C LEU A 191 1.66 6.29 2.27
N LEU A 192 2.57 7.17 1.84
CA LEU A 192 2.71 8.50 2.43
C LEU A 192 1.50 9.38 2.14
N GLU A 193 0.95 9.32 0.93
CA GLU A 193 -0.23 10.09 0.53
C GLU A 193 -1.50 9.58 1.22
N ARG A 194 -1.72 8.26 1.22
CA ARG A 194 -2.98 7.67 1.71
C ARG A 194 -3.01 7.41 3.21
N HIS A 195 -1.86 7.05 3.78
CA HIS A 195 -1.74 6.58 5.16
C HIS A 195 -0.78 7.41 6.00
N GLY A 196 -0.07 8.38 5.42
CA GLY A 196 0.75 9.33 6.16
C GLY A 196 2.10 8.78 6.66
N PHE A 197 2.57 7.62 6.18
CA PHE A 197 3.85 7.03 6.59
C PHE A 197 4.67 6.48 5.43
N VAL A 198 5.97 6.29 5.64
CA VAL A 198 6.89 5.65 4.69
C VAL A 198 7.23 4.26 5.19
N CYS A 199 7.03 3.22 4.36
CA CYS A 199 7.32 1.85 4.76
C CYS A 199 8.83 1.59 4.83
N GLY A 200 9.29 1.13 6.00
CA GLY A 200 10.65 0.65 6.28
C GLY A 200 10.73 -0.85 6.52
N CYS A 201 9.84 -1.65 5.92
CA CYS A 201 9.95 -3.11 6.02
C CYS A 201 11.21 -3.64 5.31
N GLU A 202 11.60 -4.88 5.62
CA GLU A 202 12.80 -5.52 5.07
C GLU A 202 12.86 -5.45 3.53
N LYS A 203 11.76 -5.76 2.84
CA LYS A 203 11.68 -5.63 1.38
C LYS A 203 12.03 -4.21 0.89
N CYS A 204 11.45 -3.19 1.52
CA CYS A 204 11.73 -1.80 1.17
C CYS A 204 13.18 -1.41 1.48
N ALA A 205 13.74 -1.87 2.60
CA ALA A 205 15.12 -1.60 2.97
C ALA A 205 16.12 -2.24 1.99
N THR A 206 15.88 -3.49 1.57
CA THR A 206 16.71 -4.18 0.58
C THR A 206 16.65 -3.48 -0.78
N GLU A 207 15.45 -3.11 -1.25
CA GLU A 207 15.29 -2.39 -2.51
C GLU A 207 15.95 -1.00 -2.47
N GLU A 208 15.89 -0.29 -1.33
CA GLU A 208 16.52 1.02 -1.16
C GLU A 208 18.04 0.94 -1.29
N VAL A 209 18.67 -0.05 -0.67
CA VAL A 209 20.12 -0.30 -0.82
C VAL A 209 20.46 -0.64 -2.27
N ALA A 210 19.64 -1.47 -2.93
CA ALA A 210 19.85 -1.85 -4.32
C ALA A 210 19.73 -0.64 -5.28
N GLU A 211 18.74 0.23 -5.09
CA GLU A 211 18.57 1.46 -5.89
C GLU A 211 19.70 2.45 -5.64
N ALA A 212 20.16 2.60 -4.39
CA ALA A 212 21.32 3.43 -4.07
C ALA A 212 22.60 2.93 -4.77
N ALA A 213 22.84 1.62 -4.76
CA ALA A 213 23.98 1.02 -5.46
C ALA A 213 23.92 1.22 -6.98
N LYS A 214 22.73 1.07 -7.59
CA LYS A 214 22.52 1.36 -9.03
C LYS A 214 22.81 2.83 -9.35
N ALA A 215 22.34 3.75 -8.51
CA ALA A 215 22.59 5.18 -8.69
C ALA A 215 24.08 5.53 -8.61
N GLU A 216 24.81 4.92 -7.67
CA GLU A 216 26.27 5.09 -7.56
C GLU A 216 27.01 4.56 -8.80
N VAL A 217 26.66 3.36 -9.28
CA VAL A 217 27.24 2.78 -10.50
C VAL A 217 26.93 3.66 -11.72
N ALA A 218 25.70 4.13 -11.86
CA ALA A 218 25.30 5.04 -12.95
C ALA A 218 26.06 6.38 -12.90
N ALA A 219 26.24 6.95 -11.71
CA ALA A 219 27.01 8.19 -11.52
C ALA A 219 28.48 8.00 -11.90
N LYS A 220 29.11 6.89 -11.50
CA LYS A 220 30.49 6.55 -11.88
C LYS A 220 30.62 6.34 -13.39
N ALA A 221 29.67 5.63 -14.01
CA ALA A 221 29.66 5.42 -15.45
C ALA A 221 29.53 6.73 -16.23
N LYS A 222 28.65 7.64 -15.78
CA LYS A 222 28.49 8.98 -16.37
C LYS A 222 29.77 9.81 -16.23
N ALA A 223 30.39 9.84 -15.05
CA ALA A 223 31.64 10.56 -14.82
C ALA A 223 32.79 10.02 -15.67
N ALA A 224 32.89 8.69 -15.84
CA ALA A 224 33.88 8.07 -16.71
C ALA A 224 33.66 8.46 -18.19
N ALA A 225 32.41 8.44 -18.66
CA ALA A 225 32.07 8.83 -20.02
C ALA A 225 32.37 10.31 -20.31
N GLU A 226 32.09 11.20 -19.36
CA GLU A 226 32.42 12.63 -19.47
C GLU A 226 33.93 12.87 -19.49
N LYS A 227 34.70 12.16 -18.66
CA LYS A 227 36.16 12.22 -18.68
C LYS A 227 36.72 11.77 -20.03
N THR A 228 36.27 10.63 -20.56
CA THR A 228 36.71 10.14 -21.87
C THR A 228 36.32 11.09 -23.01
N ALA A 229 35.13 11.70 -22.95
CA ALA A 229 34.70 12.70 -23.92
C ALA A 229 35.59 13.95 -23.88
N ALA A 230 35.95 14.43 -22.68
CA ALA A 230 36.84 15.57 -22.50
C ALA A 230 38.28 15.28 -22.99
N GLU A 231 38.82 14.09 -22.69
CA GLU A 231 40.13 13.65 -23.16
C GLU A 231 40.17 13.55 -24.70
N LYS A 232 39.12 13.00 -25.32
CA LYS A 232 39.01 12.93 -26.78
C LYS A 232 38.94 14.33 -27.42
N ALA A 233 38.12 15.22 -26.88
CA ALA A 233 38.02 16.60 -27.38
C ALA A 233 39.35 17.36 -27.26
N ALA A 234 40.10 17.15 -26.17
CA ALA A 234 41.43 17.72 -25.99
C ALA A 234 42.44 17.16 -27.02
N ALA A 235 42.40 15.86 -27.29
CA ALA A 235 43.26 15.23 -28.28
C ALA A 235 42.95 15.72 -29.71
N GLU A 236 41.68 15.87 -30.07
CA GLU A 236 41.26 16.42 -31.37
C GLU A 236 41.71 17.88 -31.53
N LYS A 237 41.57 18.71 -30.48
CA LYS A 237 42.05 20.09 -30.49
C LYS A 237 43.58 20.17 -30.67
N ALA A 238 44.33 19.34 -29.94
CA ALA A 238 45.78 19.28 -30.06
C ALA A 238 46.24 18.80 -31.45
N ALA A 239 45.52 17.86 -32.06
CA ALA A 239 45.80 17.41 -33.42
C ALA A 239 45.53 18.53 -34.46
N ALA A 240 44.44 19.29 -34.30
CA ALA A 240 44.13 20.41 -35.17
C ALA A 240 45.18 21.53 -35.07
N GLU A 241 45.65 21.85 -33.86
CA GLU A 241 46.70 22.85 -33.64
C GLU A 241 48.05 22.42 -34.23
N LYS A 242 48.39 21.13 -34.13
CA LYS A 242 49.58 20.58 -34.76
C LYS A 242 49.51 20.58 -36.29
N ALA A 243 48.32 20.39 -36.88
CA ALA A 243 48.10 20.45 -38.33
C ALA A 243 48.14 21.88 -38.88
N ALA A 244 47.83 22.89 -38.06
CA ALA A 244 47.88 24.30 -38.44
C ALA A 244 49.29 24.92 -38.36
N ALA A 245 50.29 24.19 -37.85
CA ALA A 245 51.67 24.66 -37.84
C ALA A 245 52.17 24.86 -39.29
N PRO A 246 52.69 26.06 -39.64
CA PRO A 246 53.14 26.33 -41.00
C PRO A 246 54.22 25.32 -41.40
N PRO A 247 54.17 24.80 -42.64
CA PRO A 247 55.15 23.83 -43.11
C PRO A 247 56.55 24.41 -42.93
N LYS A 248 57.40 23.65 -42.25
CA LYS A 248 58.81 23.99 -42.03
C LYS A 248 59.43 24.31 -43.40
N PRO A 249 60.11 25.46 -43.58
CA PRO A 249 60.71 25.82 -44.86
C PRO A 249 61.61 24.69 -45.35
N ALA A 250 61.39 24.29 -46.60
CA ALA A 250 62.03 23.13 -47.20
C ALA A 250 63.57 23.26 -47.10
N PRO A 251 64.28 22.23 -46.62
CA PRO A 251 65.73 22.20 -46.71
C PRO A 251 66.17 22.23 -48.18
N ALA A 252 67.22 23.00 -48.45
CA ALA A 252 67.78 23.21 -49.77
C ALA A 252 68.14 21.87 -50.47
N PRO A 253 67.93 21.78 -51.80
CA PRO A 253 68.03 20.52 -52.54
C PRO A 253 69.49 20.01 -52.61
N PRO A 254 69.77 18.73 -52.31
CA PRO A 254 70.96 18.05 -52.78
C PRO A 254 70.85 17.67 -54.26
N ALA A 255 72.00 17.67 -54.92
CA ALA A 255 72.25 17.42 -56.34
C ALA A 255 71.73 16.05 -56.86
N PRO A 256 71.52 15.91 -58.18
CA PRO A 256 70.71 14.85 -58.76
C PRO A 256 71.48 13.52 -58.89
N ALA A 257 70.84 12.42 -58.49
CA ALA A 257 71.26 11.07 -58.85
C ALA A 257 70.07 10.28 -59.43
N SER A 258 70.21 10.02 -60.73
CA SER A 258 69.70 8.95 -61.58
C SER A 258 68.46 8.14 -61.17
N ALA A 259 67.43 8.35 -62.00
CA ALA A 259 66.45 7.41 -62.53
C ALA A 259 66.59 5.92 -62.17
N LEU A 260 65.49 5.32 -61.70
CA LEU A 260 65.10 3.98 -62.14
C LEU A 260 63.57 3.81 -62.12
N LEU A 261 63.04 3.46 -63.29
CA LEU A 261 61.64 3.16 -63.62
C LEU A 261 61.06 2.01 -62.78
N LYS A 262 59.81 2.16 -62.32
CA LYS A 262 58.90 1.03 -62.02
C LYS A 262 57.45 1.36 -62.41
N PRO A 263 56.65 0.33 -62.75
CA PRO A 263 55.47 0.46 -63.61
C PRO A 263 54.16 0.69 -62.87
N ALA A 264 53.18 1.19 -63.63
CA ALA A 264 51.81 1.50 -63.24
C ALA A 264 50.99 0.28 -62.76
N PRO A 265 50.07 0.46 -61.77
CA PRO A 265 48.97 -0.46 -61.56
C PRO A 265 47.65 0.06 -62.17
N ALA A 266 46.85 -0.91 -62.61
CA ALA A 266 45.58 -0.81 -63.34
C ALA A 266 44.42 -0.22 -62.50
N PRO A 267 43.32 0.23 -63.15
CA PRO A 267 42.15 0.77 -62.47
C PRO A 267 41.26 -0.35 -61.89
N SER A 268 41.04 -0.33 -60.58
CA SER A 268 40.06 -1.18 -59.90
C SER A 268 38.69 -0.49 -59.79
N THR A 269 37.67 -1.21 -60.23
CA THR A 269 36.24 -0.88 -60.22
C THR A 269 35.65 -0.74 -58.80
N PRO A 270 34.52 -0.01 -58.63
CA PRO A 270 33.83 0.09 -57.35
C PRO A 270 32.91 -1.12 -57.13
N ALA A 271 33.21 -1.94 -56.11
CA ALA A 271 32.31 -2.99 -55.65
C ALA A 271 31.25 -2.41 -54.69
N SER A 272 29.97 -2.62 -55.04
CA SER A 272 28.82 -2.37 -54.17
C SER A 272 28.92 -3.20 -52.90
N ALA A 273 28.93 -2.54 -51.74
CA ALA A 273 28.80 -3.16 -50.44
C ALA A 273 27.33 -3.51 -50.17
N THR A 274 26.97 -4.78 -50.35
CA THR A 274 25.74 -5.35 -49.80
C THR A 274 25.90 -5.57 -48.29
N LYS A 275 24.96 -4.99 -47.56
CA LYS A 275 24.83 -5.06 -46.11
C LYS A 275 24.57 -6.52 -45.68
N PRO A 276 25.36 -7.14 -44.79
CA PRO A 276 25.06 -8.48 -44.31
C PRO A 276 23.78 -8.46 -43.47
N SER A 277 22.88 -9.38 -43.77
CA SER A 277 21.69 -9.62 -42.95
C SER A 277 22.09 -10.13 -41.56
N PRO A 278 21.38 -9.70 -40.50
CA PRO A 278 21.67 -10.16 -39.15
C PRO A 278 21.45 -11.69 -39.04
N PRO A 279 22.29 -12.40 -38.26
CA PRO A 279 22.10 -13.82 -38.03
C PRO A 279 20.77 -14.08 -37.31
N PRO A 280 20.10 -15.21 -37.60
CA PRO A 280 18.85 -15.57 -36.94
C PRO A 280 19.07 -15.70 -35.41
N PRO A 281 18.07 -15.30 -34.61
CA PRO A 281 18.16 -15.40 -33.16
C PRO A 281 18.38 -16.85 -32.73
N LYS A 282 19.35 -17.05 -31.83
CA LYS A 282 19.60 -18.36 -31.19
C LYS A 282 18.30 -18.88 -30.55
N PRO A 283 17.98 -20.18 -30.68
CA PRO A 283 16.86 -20.78 -29.99
C PRO A 283 16.97 -20.54 -28.48
N ALA A 284 15.86 -20.17 -27.86
CA ALA A 284 15.79 -20.01 -26.41
C ALA A 284 16.19 -21.33 -25.72
N PRO A 285 17.01 -21.28 -24.66
CA PRO A 285 17.38 -22.48 -23.91
C PRO A 285 16.12 -23.17 -23.37
N ALA A 286 16.08 -24.50 -23.49
CA ALA A 286 14.99 -25.31 -23.02
C ALA A 286 14.74 -25.05 -21.52
N PRO A 287 13.48 -24.96 -21.07
CA PRO A 287 13.17 -24.74 -19.67
C PRO A 287 13.76 -25.87 -18.81
N PRO A 288 14.32 -25.54 -17.63
CA PRO A 288 14.88 -26.53 -16.74
C PRO A 288 13.81 -27.56 -16.34
N LYS A 289 14.20 -28.84 -16.35
CA LYS A 289 13.35 -29.95 -15.89
C LYS A 289 12.83 -29.64 -14.48
N PRO A 290 11.53 -29.85 -14.19
CA PRO A 290 10.98 -29.67 -12.85
C PRO A 290 11.75 -30.51 -11.84
N ALA A 291 12.12 -29.91 -10.73
CA ALA A 291 12.71 -30.63 -9.60
C ALA A 291 11.73 -31.71 -9.11
N PRO A 292 12.22 -32.91 -8.71
CA PRO A 292 11.37 -33.95 -8.16
C PRO A 292 10.64 -33.44 -6.93
N ALA A 293 9.35 -33.78 -6.84
CA ALA A 293 8.51 -33.37 -5.72
C ALA A 293 9.07 -33.89 -4.39
N PRO A 294 9.07 -33.08 -3.32
CA PRO A 294 9.50 -33.54 -2.01
C PRO A 294 8.59 -34.67 -1.50
N PRO A 295 9.14 -35.63 -0.72
CA PRO A 295 8.37 -36.72 -0.15
C PRO A 295 7.25 -36.18 0.74
N ALA A 296 6.09 -36.82 0.67
CA ALA A 296 4.92 -36.43 1.45
C ALA A 296 5.24 -36.46 2.96
N PRO A 297 4.83 -35.44 3.74
CA PRO A 297 5.05 -35.41 5.18
C PRO A 297 4.28 -36.55 5.86
N ALA A 298 4.92 -37.15 6.87
CA ALA A 298 4.33 -38.22 7.67
C ALA A 298 3.00 -37.76 8.31
N ALA A 299 2.00 -38.64 8.28
CA ALA A 299 0.67 -38.35 8.79
C ALA A 299 0.73 -37.96 10.28
N LEU A 300 0.19 -36.78 10.60
CA LEU A 300 0.06 -36.31 11.97
C LEU A 300 -0.88 -37.24 12.77
N PRO A 301 -0.58 -37.49 14.06
CA PRO A 301 -1.45 -38.28 14.93
C PRO A 301 -2.83 -37.63 15.05
N LYS A 302 -3.88 -38.46 14.99
CA LYS A 302 -5.27 -38.00 15.09
C LYS A 302 -5.50 -37.32 16.44
N PRO A 303 -6.14 -36.13 16.48
CA PRO A 303 -6.43 -35.44 17.73
C PRO A 303 -7.41 -36.25 18.58
N VAL A 304 -7.07 -36.41 19.86
CA VAL A 304 -7.93 -37.01 20.88
C VAL A 304 -9.07 -36.04 21.18
N PRO A 305 -10.35 -36.46 21.13
CA PRO A 305 -11.47 -35.58 21.41
C PRO A 305 -11.45 -35.11 22.87
N PRO A 306 -11.79 -33.84 23.14
CA PRO A 306 -11.86 -33.32 24.50
C PRO A 306 -12.99 -34.00 25.28
N PRO A 307 -12.83 -34.13 26.62
CA PRO A 307 -13.85 -34.71 27.49
C PRO A 307 -15.15 -33.89 27.43
N ALA A 308 -16.28 -34.58 27.41
CA ALA A 308 -17.60 -33.97 27.34
C ALA A 308 -17.85 -33.05 28.55
N PRO A 309 -18.42 -31.84 28.34
CA PRO A 309 -18.73 -30.93 29.42
C PRO A 309 -19.83 -31.51 30.33
N LYS A 310 -19.60 -31.44 31.64
CA LYS A 310 -20.59 -31.82 32.65
C LYS A 310 -21.79 -30.87 32.53
N LEU A 311 -22.96 -31.44 32.21
CA LEU A 311 -24.23 -30.72 32.17
C LEU A 311 -24.54 -30.10 33.53
N ALA A 312 -24.80 -28.79 33.53
CA ALA A 312 -25.27 -28.09 34.72
C ALA A 312 -26.69 -28.55 35.08
N PRO A 313 -27.03 -28.60 36.38
CA PRO A 313 -28.37 -28.99 36.83
C PRO A 313 -29.43 -27.96 36.35
N PRO A 314 -30.67 -28.41 36.11
CA PRO A 314 -31.74 -27.56 35.60
C PRO A 314 -32.09 -26.44 36.58
N LEU A 315 -32.21 -25.23 36.05
CA LEU A 315 -32.67 -24.04 36.79
C LEU A 315 -34.12 -24.24 37.25
N LYS A 316 -34.37 -23.90 38.53
CA LYS A 316 -35.72 -23.93 39.10
C LYS A 316 -36.63 -22.92 38.38
N PRO A 317 -37.91 -23.26 38.13
CA PRO A 317 -38.85 -22.36 37.48
C PRO A 317 -39.07 -21.10 38.34
N GLN A 318 -38.97 -19.93 37.70
CA GLN A 318 -39.31 -18.67 38.35
C GLN A 318 -40.83 -18.48 38.42
N PRO A 319 -41.35 -17.87 39.50
CA PRO A 319 -42.77 -17.60 39.64
C PRO A 319 -43.25 -16.56 38.63
N THR A 320 -44.37 -16.87 37.98
CA THR A 320 -45.05 -16.02 37.01
C THR A 320 -45.54 -14.72 37.67
N PRO A 321 -45.24 -13.53 37.13
CA PRO A 321 -45.78 -12.28 37.67
C PRO A 321 -47.29 -12.20 37.45
N LEU A 322 -48.01 -11.87 38.52
CA LEU A 322 -49.47 -11.66 38.52
C LEU A 322 -49.85 -10.51 37.59
N ALA A 323 -50.88 -10.74 36.78
CA ALA A 323 -51.45 -9.77 35.85
C ALA A 323 -51.95 -8.53 36.59
N ARG A 324 -51.57 -7.34 36.09
CA ARG A 324 -52.14 -6.06 36.52
C ARG A 324 -53.57 -5.94 35.98
N ALA A 325 -54.52 -5.68 36.87
CA ALA A 325 -55.87 -5.28 36.50
C ALA A 325 -55.84 -3.88 35.88
N GLU A 326 -56.57 -3.72 34.77
CA GLU A 326 -56.83 -2.41 34.15
C GLU A 326 -57.91 -1.65 34.94
N PRO A 327 -57.78 -0.31 35.08
CA PRO A 327 -58.79 0.52 35.74
C PRO A 327 -60.00 0.80 34.83
N PRO A 328 -61.17 1.15 35.42
CA PRO A 328 -62.46 1.26 34.75
C PRO A 328 -62.59 2.41 33.75
#